data_AF-A0A3R7MQ65-F1
#
_entry.id   AF-A0A3R7MQ65-F1
#
_cell.length_a   1.000
_cell.length_b   1.000
_cell.length_c   1.000
_cell.angle_alpha   90.00
_cell.angle_beta   90.00
_cell.angle_gamma   90.00
#
_symmetry.space_group_name_H-M   'P 1'
#
loop_
_entity.id
_entity.type
_entity.pdbx_description
1 polymer ?
#
loop_
_entity_poly.entity_id
_entity_poly.type
_entity_poly.pdbx_seq_one_letter_code
_entity_poly.pdbx_strand_id
1 'polypeptide(L)'
;MRVWACVFVAVAVTMEMGVVATMSKVELVNNGYEGVVVGVSSRVDASLASEIIAGLKKMLKEGSKAMLKATRNRAYLRDVTILVPLSWTHVEEEDAEGALFLKQEDSDIRVDIPESPYQDQPYTLQTGICGASGLYIHYTPAYITDDELVKWWGARGTSLAYEWAKLRWGVFDEIGYPGDPKYPPHYKSMRHGGSVVPTMCGPTHVEGGWEDEEETECPRKRDGTPEGNCYFTATNCSSVSLMSLYSCRSQPELEFCDEETHNYEAPTKQNRICKLSVWQVMEGHRDFASGA
;
A
#
# COMPACT_ATOMS: atom_id res chain seq x y z
N MET A 1 -68.15 33.99 -8.12
CA MET A 1 -66.80 33.76 -7.58
C MET A 1 -66.63 32.27 -7.30
N ARG A 2 -65.85 31.57 -8.11
CA ARG A 2 -65.42 30.20 -7.81
C ARG A 2 -63.89 30.22 -7.88
N VAL A 3 -63.27 30.16 -6.72
CA VAL A 3 -61.81 30.08 -6.57
C VAL A 3 -61.42 28.65 -6.93
N TRP A 4 -60.67 28.46 -8.00
CA TRP A 4 -60.01 27.19 -8.28
C TRP A 4 -58.65 27.22 -7.57
N ALA A 5 -58.50 26.36 -6.57
CA ALA A 5 -57.20 26.12 -5.95
C ALA A 5 -56.37 25.24 -6.89
N CYS A 6 -55.40 25.83 -7.59
CA CYS A 6 -54.37 25.08 -8.29
C CYS A 6 -53.41 24.48 -7.26
N VAL A 7 -53.42 23.16 -7.11
CA VAL A 7 -52.37 22.43 -6.39
C VAL A 7 -51.20 22.26 -7.34
N PHE A 8 -50.08 22.93 -7.07
CA PHE A 8 -48.81 22.64 -7.74
C PHE A 8 -48.17 21.41 -7.08
N VAL A 9 -48.11 20.30 -7.80
CA VAL A 9 -47.29 19.15 -7.42
C VAL A 9 -45.92 19.36 -8.06
N ALA A 10 -44.93 19.76 -7.28
CA ALA A 10 -43.54 19.75 -7.68
C ALA A 10 -42.95 18.37 -7.37
N VAL A 11 -42.62 17.60 -8.41
CA VAL A 11 -41.81 16.39 -8.27
C VAL A 11 -40.35 16.83 -8.35
N ALA A 12 -39.69 16.92 -7.19
CA ALA A 12 -38.25 17.06 -7.14
C ALA A 12 -37.65 15.67 -7.27
N VAL A 13 -37.06 15.36 -8.43
CA VAL A 13 -36.15 14.23 -8.55
C VAL A 13 -34.88 14.64 -7.82
N THR A 14 -34.69 14.13 -6.61
CA THR A 14 -33.40 14.21 -5.94
C THR A 14 -32.46 13.32 -6.74
N MET A 15 -31.66 13.94 -7.61
CA MET A 15 -30.46 13.30 -8.12
C MET A 15 -29.64 12.96 -6.87
N GLU A 16 -29.52 11.67 -6.57
CA GLU A 16 -28.55 11.21 -5.59
C GLU A 16 -27.23 11.83 -6.03
N MET A 17 -26.70 12.74 -5.20
CA MET A 17 -25.34 13.19 -5.34
C MET A 17 -24.50 11.95 -5.12
N GLY A 18 -24.22 11.24 -6.22
CA GLY A 18 -23.15 10.26 -6.26
C GLY A 18 -21.95 10.94 -5.62
N VAL A 19 -21.32 10.24 -4.68
CA VAL A 19 -20.07 10.69 -4.09
C VAL A 19 -19.16 11.02 -5.26
N VAL A 20 -18.93 12.31 -5.51
CA VAL A 20 -17.90 12.74 -6.43
C VAL A 20 -16.62 12.36 -5.71
N ALA A 21 -16.10 11.18 -6.01
CA ALA A 21 -14.76 10.82 -5.61
C ALA A 21 -13.88 11.96 -6.12
N THR A 22 -13.30 12.72 -5.20
CA THR A 22 -12.26 13.69 -5.52
C THR A 22 -11.17 12.87 -6.23
N MET A 23 -11.10 12.99 -7.55
CA MET A 23 -10.10 12.27 -8.32
C MET A 23 -8.75 12.75 -7.84
N SER A 24 -7.91 11.81 -7.38
CA SER A 24 -6.50 12.06 -7.12
C SER A 24 -5.94 12.86 -8.30
N LYS A 25 -5.36 14.03 -8.00
CA LYS A 25 -4.76 14.92 -8.99
C LYS A 25 -3.37 14.46 -9.42
N VAL A 26 -2.94 13.29 -8.94
CA VAL A 26 -1.61 12.75 -9.21
C VAL A 26 -1.47 12.41 -10.69
N GLU A 27 -0.41 12.91 -11.30
CA GLU A 27 -0.03 12.63 -12.68
C GLU A 27 1.42 12.15 -12.74
N LEU A 28 1.73 11.22 -13.64
CA LEU A 28 3.10 10.82 -13.93
C LEU A 28 3.59 11.67 -15.11
N VAL A 29 4.59 12.53 -14.88
CA VAL A 29 5.15 13.41 -15.89
C VAL A 29 6.65 13.15 -16.00
N ASN A 30 7.13 12.61 -17.13
CA ASN A 30 8.55 12.29 -17.33
C ASN A 30 9.14 11.46 -16.17
N ASN A 31 8.52 10.32 -15.85
CA ASN A 31 8.82 9.43 -14.73
C ASN A 31 8.59 9.99 -13.30
N GLY A 32 8.18 11.25 -13.13
CA GLY A 32 7.97 11.84 -11.79
C GLY A 32 6.49 12.03 -11.49
N TYR A 33 6.01 11.46 -10.39
CA TYR A 33 4.68 11.75 -9.88
C TYR A 33 4.65 13.17 -9.29
N GLU A 34 3.68 13.94 -9.74
CA GLU A 34 3.41 15.31 -9.28
C GLU A 34 2.01 15.42 -8.68
N GLY A 35 1.80 16.37 -7.76
CA GLY A 35 0.50 16.62 -7.14
C GLY A 35 0.10 15.59 -6.07
N VAL A 36 1.07 14.87 -5.49
CA VAL A 36 0.81 13.91 -4.40
C VAL A 36 0.54 14.66 -3.11
N VAL A 37 -0.52 14.29 -2.40
CA VAL A 37 -0.91 14.95 -1.15
C VAL A 37 -0.82 13.98 0.04
N VAL A 38 -0.06 14.38 1.05
CA VAL A 38 -0.01 13.74 2.36
C VAL A 38 -0.79 14.59 3.35
N GLY A 39 -1.85 14.06 3.95
CA GLY A 39 -2.65 14.77 4.93
C GLY A 39 -2.47 14.21 6.34
N VAL A 40 -2.09 15.07 7.28
CA VAL A 40 -2.03 14.74 8.70
C VAL A 40 -3.33 15.14 9.39
N SER A 41 -3.94 14.19 10.08
CA SER A 41 -5.21 14.37 10.78
C SER A 41 -5.07 15.29 11.99
N SER A 42 -6.08 16.12 12.25
CA SER A 42 -6.12 16.97 13.44
C SER A 42 -6.25 16.19 14.76
N ARG A 43 -6.48 14.86 14.68
CA ARG A 43 -6.48 13.96 15.83
C ARG A 43 -5.07 13.61 16.31
N VAL A 44 -4.05 13.85 15.49
CA VAL A 44 -2.66 13.59 15.84
C VAL A 44 -2.15 14.66 16.80
N ASP A 45 -1.48 14.22 17.86
CA ASP A 45 -0.94 15.10 18.89
C ASP A 45 0.07 16.10 18.28
N ALA A 46 -0.16 17.39 18.52
CA ALA A 46 0.70 18.47 18.07
C ALA A 46 2.10 18.41 18.67
N SER A 47 2.28 17.74 19.82
CA SER A 47 3.61 17.54 20.43
C SER A 47 4.56 16.73 19.53
N LEU A 48 4.02 15.90 18.64
CA LEU A 48 4.76 15.05 17.70
C LEU A 48 5.02 15.74 16.34
N ALA A 49 4.60 16.99 16.17
CA ALA A 49 4.58 17.66 14.86
C ALA A 49 5.94 17.61 14.14
N SER A 50 7.01 18.03 14.82
CA SER A 50 8.36 18.07 14.26
C SER A 50 8.87 16.68 13.88
N GLU A 51 8.62 15.67 14.72
CA GLU A 51 9.05 14.29 14.48
C GLU A 51 8.31 13.67 13.29
N ILE A 52 6.99 13.89 13.20
CA ILE A 52 6.17 13.38 12.10
C ILE A 52 6.56 14.06 10.78
N ILE A 53 6.73 15.38 10.75
CA ILE A 53 7.11 16.10 9.53
C ILE A 53 8.50 15.62 9.06
N ALA A 54 9.47 15.50 9.97
CA ALA A 54 10.80 14.99 9.64
C ALA A 54 10.75 13.53 9.16
N GLY A 55 9.99 12.68 9.85
CA GLY A 55 9.79 11.27 9.49
C GLY A 55 9.15 11.11 8.12
N LEU A 56 8.11 11.90 7.81
CA LEU A 56 7.46 11.93 6.50
C LEU A 56 8.43 12.38 5.40
N LYS A 57 9.17 13.49 5.60
CA LYS A 57 10.17 13.96 4.62
C LYS A 57 11.21 12.87 4.32
N LYS A 58 11.68 12.15 5.35
CA LYS A 58 12.61 11.02 5.20
C LYS A 58 11.96 9.85 4.44
N MET A 59 10.79 9.40 4.88
CA MET A 59 10.05 8.30 4.30
C MET A 59 9.68 8.53 2.83
N LEU A 60 9.20 9.73 2.48
CA LEU A 60 8.87 10.11 1.10
C LEU A 60 10.11 10.06 0.20
N LYS A 61 11.25 10.54 0.70
CA LYS A 61 12.53 10.48 -0.03
C LYS A 61 13.02 9.05 -0.24
N GLU A 62 12.93 8.21 0.80
CA GLU A 62 13.31 6.81 0.73
C GLU A 62 12.36 6.01 -0.17
N GLY A 63 11.05 6.24 -0.06
CA GLY A 63 10.05 5.59 -0.88
C GLY A 63 10.12 6.02 -2.35
N SER A 64 10.42 7.28 -2.63
CA SER A 64 10.69 7.75 -3.99
C SER A 64 11.85 6.97 -4.63
N LYS A 65 12.93 6.70 -3.89
CA LYS A 65 14.04 5.86 -4.34
C LYS A 65 13.62 4.39 -4.53
N ALA A 66 12.87 3.84 -3.58
CA ALA A 66 12.37 2.47 -3.65
C ALA A 66 11.46 2.26 -4.87
N MET A 67 10.55 3.19 -5.14
CA MET A 67 9.70 3.21 -6.33
C MET A 67 10.52 3.29 -7.61
N LEU A 68 11.50 4.20 -7.68
CA LEU A 68 12.35 4.33 -8.87
C LEU A 68 13.04 3.01 -9.18
N LYS A 69 13.55 2.34 -8.15
CA LYS A 69 14.20 1.04 -8.33
C LYS A 69 13.21 -0.06 -8.71
N ALA A 70 12.13 -0.24 -7.95
CA ALA A 70 11.16 -1.30 -8.15
C ALA A 70 10.49 -1.22 -9.54
N THR A 71 10.44 -0.04 -10.14
CA THR A 71 9.90 0.23 -11.47
C THR A 71 10.97 0.28 -12.57
N ARG A 72 12.21 -0.11 -12.31
CA ARG A 72 13.34 -0.07 -13.27
C ARG A 72 13.56 1.33 -13.87
N ASN A 73 13.54 2.34 -12.99
CA ASN A 73 13.72 3.77 -13.26
C ASN A 73 12.55 4.47 -13.99
N ARG A 74 11.33 3.95 -13.88
CA ARG A 74 10.17 4.49 -14.61
C ARG A 74 9.24 5.36 -13.78
N ALA A 75 9.30 5.30 -12.45
CA ALA A 75 8.46 6.15 -11.62
C ALA A 75 9.09 6.49 -10.26
N TYR A 76 9.01 7.75 -9.87
CA TYR A 76 9.44 8.24 -8.55
C TYR A 76 8.53 9.38 -8.08
N LEU A 77 8.57 9.73 -6.79
CA LEU A 77 7.85 10.91 -6.28
C LEU A 77 8.69 12.16 -6.54
N ARG A 78 8.14 13.14 -7.26
CA ARG A 78 8.81 14.41 -7.57
C ARG A 78 8.25 15.56 -6.77
N ASP A 79 6.93 15.73 -6.78
CA ASP A 79 6.24 16.83 -6.10
C ASP A 79 5.21 16.27 -5.13
N VAL A 80 5.40 16.60 -3.85
CA VAL A 80 4.58 16.11 -2.73
C VAL A 80 4.28 17.27 -1.79
N THR A 81 2.99 17.49 -1.52
CA THR A 81 2.51 18.47 -0.54
C THR A 81 2.15 17.76 0.77
N ILE A 82 2.69 18.23 1.90
CA ILE A 82 2.31 17.76 3.24
C ILE A 82 1.36 18.78 3.87
N LEU A 83 0.11 18.39 4.10
CA LEU A 83 -0.90 19.17 4.80
C LEU A 83 -0.85 18.82 6.28
N VAL A 84 -0.68 19.84 7.11
CA VAL A 84 -0.65 19.73 8.57
C VAL A 84 -1.86 20.41 9.21
N PRO A 85 -2.32 19.95 10.39
CA PRO A 85 -3.42 20.59 11.09
C PRO A 85 -3.11 22.05 11.44
N LEU A 86 -4.10 22.93 11.30
CA LEU A 86 -4.00 24.33 11.72
C LEU A 86 -3.71 24.51 13.21
N SER A 87 -4.01 23.50 14.03
CA SER A 87 -3.76 23.50 15.47
C SER A 87 -2.28 23.30 15.83
N TRP A 88 -1.43 22.89 14.89
CA TRP A 88 -0.01 22.70 15.14
C TRP A 88 0.70 24.05 15.17
N THR A 89 1.00 24.55 16.36
CA THR A 89 1.85 25.72 16.57
C THR A 89 3.32 25.29 16.42
N HIS A 90 4.15 26.09 15.72
CA HIS A 90 5.59 25.84 15.46
C HIS A 90 5.98 25.03 14.22
N VAL A 91 5.13 24.98 13.18
CA VAL A 91 5.60 24.61 11.84
C VAL A 91 6.30 25.84 11.26
N GLU A 92 7.59 25.73 10.92
CA GLU A 92 8.38 26.82 10.35
C GLU A 92 7.63 27.45 9.15
N GLU A 93 7.38 28.77 9.20
CA GLU A 93 6.51 29.48 8.24
C GLU A 93 7.02 29.42 6.79
N GLU A 94 8.32 29.16 6.57
CA GLU A 94 8.91 29.05 5.23
C GLU A 94 8.38 27.86 4.40
N ASP A 95 7.80 26.84 5.04
CA ASP A 95 7.26 25.65 4.37
C ASP A 95 5.72 25.71 4.16
N ALA A 96 5.03 26.74 4.68
CA ALA A 96 3.58 26.79 4.75
C ALA A 96 2.96 27.73 3.71
N GLU A 97 2.93 27.32 2.43
CA GLU A 97 2.04 27.97 1.47
C GLU A 97 0.59 27.54 1.73
N GLY A 98 -0.30 28.52 1.91
CA GLY A 98 -1.68 28.26 2.34
C GLY A 98 -2.49 27.42 1.35
N ALA A 99 -2.55 26.10 1.57
CA ALA A 99 -3.42 25.18 0.86
C ALA A 99 -4.86 25.25 1.39
N LEU A 100 -5.49 26.44 1.31
CA LEU A 100 -6.79 26.78 1.91
C LEU A 100 -7.98 25.90 1.47
N PHE A 101 -7.80 25.01 0.50
CA PHE A 101 -8.87 24.20 -0.10
C PHE A 101 -8.63 22.68 -0.04
N LEU A 102 -7.47 22.21 0.44
CA LEU A 102 -7.21 20.78 0.55
C LEU A 102 -7.52 20.30 1.96
N LYS A 103 -8.24 19.18 2.05
CA LYS A 103 -8.52 18.52 3.32
C LYS A 103 -7.76 17.22 3.41
N GLN A 104 -7.49 16.79 4.65
CA GLN A 104 -6.86 15.49 4.89
C GLN A 104 -7.66 14.32 4.29
N GLU A 105 -8.99 14.41 4.29
CA GLU A 105 -9.89 13.40 3.70
C GLU A 105 -9.75 13.28 2.17
N ASP A 106 -9.14 14.26 1.51
CA ASP A 106 -8.88 14.27 0.06
C ASP A 106 -7.43 13.87 -0.27
N SER A 107 -6.63 13.49 0.73
CA SER A 107 -5.22 13.16 0.56
C SER A 107 -5.01 11.72 0.09
N ASP A 108 -4.03 11.53 -0.80
CA ASP A 108 -3.59 10.22 -1.31
C ASP A 108 -2.96 9.37 -0.19
N ILE A 109 -2.23 10.03 0.72
CA ILE A 109 -1.60 9.44 1.89
C ILE A 109 -2.15 10.14 3.13
N ARG A 110 -2.62 9.36 4.10
CA ARG A 110 -3.26 9.85 5.32
C ARG A 110 -2.46 9.41 6.53
N VAL A 111 -2.06 10.38 7.35
CA VAL A 111 -1.50 10.13 8.67
C VAL A 111 -2.58 10.36 9.71
N ASP A 112 -2.99 9.30 10.40
CA ASP A 112 -4.05 9.36 11.40
C ASP A 112 -3.79 8.36 12.54
N ILE A 113 -4.59 8.44 13.59
CA ILE A 113 -4.51 7.51 14.72
C ILE A 113 -4.78 6.07 14.26
N PRO A 114 -4.23 5.06 14.96
CA PRO A 114 -4.48 3.65 14.66
C PRO A 114 -5.98 3.31 14.58
N GLU A 115 -6.37 2.58 13.53
CA GLU A 115 -7.73 2.04 13.39
C GLU A 115 -7.71 0.52 13.60
N SER A 116 -8.69 0.02 14.37
CA SER A 116 -8.89 -1.43 14.52
C SER A 116 -9.43 -2.04 13.22
N PRO A 117 -8.96 -3.21 12.75
CA PRO A 117 -8.01 -4.13 13.40
C PRO A 117 -6.53 -3.88 13.06
N TYR A 118 -6.20 -2.89 12.23
CA TYR A 118 -4.88 -2.72 11.63
C TYR A 118 -3.81 -2.14 12.59
N GLN A 119 -4.21 -1.53 13.70
CA GLN A 119 -3.27 -0.92 14.65
C GLN A 119 -2.29 0.03 13.91
N ASP A 120 -0.98 -0.18 14.05
CA ASP A 120 0.08 0.59 13.38
C ASP A 120 0.53 0.02 12.02
N GLN A 121 -0.14 -1.03 11.52
CA GLN A 121 0.18 -1.60 10.22
C GLN A 121 -0.17 -0.60 9.09
N PRO A 122 0.79 -0.27 8.22
CA PRO A 122 0.51 0.44 6.97
C PRO A 122 -0.44 -0.32 6.06
N TYR A 123 -1.37 0.40 5.43
CA TYR A 123 -2.26 -0.23 4.45
C TYR A 123 -2.78 0.77 3.42
N THR A 124 -3.17 0.25 2.26
CA THR A 124 -3.96 0.95 1.25
C THR A 124 -5.40 0.49 1.33
N LEU A 125 -6.35 1.43 1.46
CA LEU A 125 -7.76 1.09 1.34
C LEU A 125 -8.10 0.88 -0.15
N GLN A 126 -8.20 -0.38 -0.55
CA GLN A 126 -8.59 -0.77 -1.91
C GLN A 126 -10.00 -1.37 -1.92
N THR A 127 -10.89 -0.81 -2.73
CA THR A 127 -12.27 -1.32 -2.93
C THR A 127 -12.54 -1.80 -4.37
N GLY A 128 -11.59 -1.56 -5.28
CA GLY A 128 -11.73 -1.81 -6.71
C GLY A 128 -11.32 -3.21 -7.18
N ILE A 129 -11.32 -3.36 -8.51
CA ILE A 129 -10.82 -4.53 -9.24
C ILE A 129 -9.35 -4.35 -9.64
N CYS A 130 -8.77 -5.36 -10.29
CA CYS A 130 -7.42 -5.24 -10.87
C CYS A 130 -7.27 -3.99 -11.74
N GLY A 131 -6.19 -3.23 -11.54
CA GLY A 131 -5.92 -2.01 -12.31
C GLY A 131 -6.67 -0.77 -11.83
N ALA A 132 -7.63 -0.92 -10.90
CA ALA A 132 -8.37 0.21 -10.33
C ALA A 132 -7.63 0.78 -9.12
N SER A 133 -7.39 2.10 -9.14
CA SER A 133 -6.73 2.79 -8.04
C SER A 133 -7.44 2.57 -6.70
N GLY A 134 -6.66 2.48 -5.62
CA GLY A 134 -7.15 2.54 -4.25
C GLY A 134 -7.66 3.94 -3.88
N LEU A 135 -8.19 4.07 -2.67
CA LEU A 135 -8.76 5.32 -2.17
C LEU A 135 -7.71 6.19 -1.46
N TYR A 136 -6.91 5.58 -0.58
CA TYR A 136 -5.81 6.25 0.13
C TYR A 136 -4.87 5.22 0.77
N ILE A 137 -3.65 5.63 1.06
CA ILE A 137 -2.72 4.93 1.96
C ILE A 137 -2.90 5.49 3.38
N HIS A 138 -2.88 4.63 4.38
CA HIS A 138 -2.94 4.99 5.79
C HIS A 138 -1.62 4.65 6.50
N TYR A 139 -1.10 5.62 7.23
CA TYR A 139 0.02 5.46 8.14
C TYR A 139 -0.34 6.03 9.51
N THR A 140 0.27 5.50 10.56
CA THR A 140 0.13 6.04 11.91
C THR A 140 1.33 6.89 12.30
N PRO A 141 1.17 7.85 13.23
CA PRO A 141 2.29 8.58 13.83
C PRO A 141 3.38 7.65 14.35
N ALA A 142 3.00 6.58 15.06
CA ALA A 142 3.96 5.64 15.62
C ALA A 142 4.74 4.92 14.51
N TYR A 143 4.09 4.43 13.45
CA TYR A 143 4.83 3.83 12.34
C TYR A 143 5.84 4.80 11.73
N ILE A 144 5.50 6.10 11.62
CA ILE A 144 6.37 7.12 11.06
C ILE A 144 7.58 7.44 11.96
N THR A 145 7.44 7.37 13.28
CA THR A 145 8.47 7.84 14.23
C THR A 145 9.19 6.73 15.01
N ASP A 146 8.58 5.57 15.22
CA ASP A 146 9.14 4.46 15.99
C ASP A 146 9.84 3.42 15.09
N ASP A 147 11.17 3.33 15.20
CA ASP A 147 11.99 2.39 14.44
C ASP A 147 11.75 0.92 14.83
N GLU A 148 11.18 0.63 16.00
CA GLU A 148 10.83 -0.74 16.39
C GLU A 148 9.71 -1.30 15.51
N LEU A 149 8.82 -0.44 15.00
CA LEU A 149 7.73 -0.88 14.10
C LEU A 149 8.22 -1.24 12.70
N VAL A 150 9.39 -0.74 12.28
CA VAL A 150 10.04 -1.14 11.01
C VAL A 150 10.40 -2.63 11.02
N LYS A 151 10.69 -3.20 12.19
CA LYS A 151 10.99 -4.62 12.36
C LYS A 151 9.85 -5.53 11.88
N TRP A 152 8.61 -5.07 12.06
CA TRP A 152 7.37 -5.81 11.79
C TRP A 152 6.76 -5.43 10.45
N TRP A 153 6.71 -4.12 10.17
CA TRP A 153 6.00 -3.56 9.02
C TRP A 153 6.92 -3.11 7.90
N GLY A 154 8.21 -3.41 7.98
CA GLY A 154 9.19 -3.08 6.95
C GLY A 154 9.65 -1.63 6.98
N ALA A 155 10.75 -1.40 6.26
CA ALA A 155 11.32 -0.07 6.10
C ALA A 155 10.30 0.87 5.44
N ARG A 156 10.20 2.10 5.97
CA ARG A 156 9.18 3.08 5.57
C ARG A 156 9.17 3.40 4.08
N GLY A 157 10.35 3.50 3.46
CA GLY A 157 10.46 3.69 2.01
C GLY A 157 9.92 2.50 1.21
N THR A 158 10.28 1.27 1.61
CA THR A 158 9.80 0.04 0.96
C THR A 158 8.29 -0.14 1.15
N SER A 159 7.78 0.12 2.36
CA SER A 159 6.35 0.14 2.65
C SER A 159 5.62 1.16 1.78
N LEU A 160 6.19 2.36 1.57
CA LEU A 160 5.60 3.34 0.67
C LEU A 160 5.52 2.86 -0.78
N ALA A 161 6.59 2.25 -1.31
CA ALA A 161 6.55 1.70 -2.67
C ALA A 161 5.51 0.56 -2.80
N TYR A 162 5.41 -0.30 -1.78
CA TYR A 162 4.45 -1.41 -1.70
C TYR A 162 2.99 -0.91 -1.66
N GLU A 163 2.68 0.04 -0.78
CA GLU A 163 1.34 0.62 -0.68
C GLU A 163 1.02 1.56 -1.87
N TRP A 164 2.02 2.24 -2.44
CA TRP A 164 1.83 3.05 -3.64
C TRP A 164 1.40 2.22 -4.84
N ALA A 165 2.00 1.04 -5.05
CA ALA A 165 1.59 0.15 -6.14
C ALA A 165 0.11 -0.22 -6.04
N LYS A 166 -0.35 -0.51 -4.81
CA LYS A 166 -1.76 -0.77 -4.51
C LYS A 166 -2.65 0.43 -4.74
N LEU A 167 -2.23 1.61 -4.26
CA LEU A 167 -2.97 2.85 -4.41
C LEU A 167 -3.10 3.25 -5.88
N ARG A 168 -1.99 3.34 -6.61
CA ARG A 168 -1.97 3.95 -7.93
C ARG A 168 -2.40 2.97 -9.01
N TRP A 169 -1.83 1.77 -9.03
CA TRP A 169 -1.97 0.82 -10.13
C TRP A 169 -3.00 -0.28 -9.87
N GLY A 170 -3.59 -0.34 -8.66
CA GLY A 170 -4.64 -1.31 -8.37
C GLY A 170 -4.17 -2.76 -8.42
N VAL A 171 -2.93 -3.01 -8.01
CA VAL A 171 -2.40 -4.37 -7.80
C VAL A 171 -2.71 -4.86 -6.39
N PHE A 172 -2.48 -6.14 -6.13
CA PHE A 172 -2.74 -6.77 -4.85
C PHE A 172 -1.52 -7.51 -4.33
N ASP A 173 -1.56 -7.82 -3.04
CA ASP A 173 -0.50 -8.57 -2.38
C ASP A 173 -0.25 -9.93 -3.05
N GLU A 174 1.04 -10.24 -3.18
CA GLU A 174 1.58 -11.49 -3.69
C GLU A 174 2.08 -12.36 -2.53
N ILE A 175 1.55 -12.20 -1.32
CA ILE A 175 1.83 -13.03 -0.13
C ILE A 175 0.54 -13.73 0.35
N GLY A 176 0.68 -14.82 1.10
CA GLY A 176 -0.41 -15.40 1.90
C GLY A 176 -0.41 -14.90 3.35
N TYR A 177 -1.54 -15.04 4.02
CA TYR A 177 -1.74 -14.57 5.40
C TYR A 177 -1.96 -15.73 6.37
N PRO A 178 -1.33 -15.71 7.55
CA PRO A 178 -1.58 -16.69 8.60
C PRO A 178 -3.08 -16.85 8.90
N GLY A 179 -3.55 -18.10 9.01
CA GLY A 179 -4.95 -18.42 9.31
C GLY A 179 -5.96 -18.16 8.17
N ASP A 180 -5.56 -17.59 7.03
CA ASP A 180 -6.46 -17.32 5.91
C ASP A 180 -6.58 -18.55 4.98
N PRO A 181 -7.74 -19.24 4.89
CA PRO A 181 -7.91 -20.39 4.01
C PRO A 181 -7.99 -20.00 2.52
N LYS A 182 -8.28 -18.73 2.21
CA LYS A 182 -8.42 -18.20 0.86
C LYS A 182 -7.08 -17.81 0.26
N TYR A 183 -6.20 -17.25 1.10
CA TYR A 183 -4.84 -16.84 0.76
C TYR A 183 -3.87 -17.42 1.79
N PRO A 184 -3.71 -18.75 1.84
CA PRO A 184 -2.92 -19.41 2.87
C PRO A 184 -1.44 -19.01 2.76
N PRO A 185 -0.68 -19.02 3.86
CA PRO A 185 0.72 -18.58 3.84
C PRO A 185 1.63 -19.58 3.10
N HIS A 186 1.14 -20.81 2.82
CA HIS A 186 1.83 -21.84 2.05
C HIS A 186 0.86 -22.61 1.14
N TYR A 187 1.41 -23.34 0.18
CA TYR A 187 0.67 -24.26 -0.67
C TYR A 187 1.57 -25.41 -1.15
N LYS A 188 0.97 -26.48 -1.69
CA LYS A 188 1.71 -27.56 -2.35
C LYS A 188 1.96 -27.19 -3.80
N SER A 189 3.22 -27.02 -4.18
CA SER A 189 3.59 -26.67 -5.54
C SER A 189 3.86 -27.90 -6.39
N MET A 190 3.12 -28.03 -7.49
CA MET A 190 3.32 -29.01 -8.54
C MET A 190 4.61 -28.75 -9.32
N ARG A 191 5.04 -27.49 -9.44
CA ARG A 191 6.35 -27.13 -10.00
C ARG A 191 7.51 -27.71 -9.17
N HIS A 192 7.27 -27.97 -7.89
CA HIS A 192 8.25 -28.56 -6.95
C HIS A 192 7.87 -29.96 -6.48
N GLY A 193 7.26 -30.76 -7.37
CA GLY A 193 6.99 -32.17 -7.11
C GLY A 193 6.03 -32.41 -5.94
N GLY A 194 5.14 -31.46 -5.65
CA GLY A 194 4.18 -31.52 -4.55
C GLY A 194 4.74 -31.03 -3.20
N SER A 195 5.92 -30.42 -3.17
CA SER A 195 6.52 -29.87 -1.95
C SER A 195 5.70 -28.69 -1.41
N VAL A 196 5.69 -28.54 -0.08
CA VAL A 196 5.10 -27.37 0.58
C VAL A 196 6.07 -26.19 0.45
N VAL A 197 5.59 -25.09 -0.13
CA VAL A 197 6.37 -23.86 -0.33
C VAL A 197 5.56 -22.66 0.18
N PRO A 198 6.22 -21.56 0.57
CA PRO A 198 5.52 -20.35 0.96
C PRO A 198 4.76 -19.73 -0.22
N THR A 199 3.62 -19.12 0.08
CA THR A 199 2.81 -18.35 -0.86
C THR A 199 3.48 -16.99 -1.07
N MET A 200 4.27 -16.91 -2.13
CA MET A 200 4.99 -15.71 -2.55
C MET A 200 5.24 -15.71 -4.06
N CYS A 201 5.61 -14.54 -4.58
CA CYS A 201 6.17 -14.36 -5.90
C CYS A 201 7.68 -14.09 -5.83
N GLY A 202 8.42 -14.67 -6.77
CA GLY A 202 9.87 -14.70 -6.78
C GLY A 202 10.38 -16.08 -7.19
N PRO A 203 11.69 -16.35 -7.05
CA PRO A 203 12.23 -17.66 -7.34
C PRO A 203 11.61 -18.70 -6.43
N THR A 204 11.62 -19.91 -6.96
CA THR A 204 10.96 -21.07 -6.39
C THR A 204 11.52 -21.54 -5.06
N HIS A 205 12.76 -21.17 -4.76
CA HIS A 205 13.40 -21.45 -3.49
C HIS A 205 13.95 -20.16 -2.90
N VAL A 206 13.48 -19.83 -1.71
CA VAL A 206 13.97 -18.74 -0.89
C VAL A 206 14.41 -19.36 0.43
N GLU A 207 15.64 -19.08 0.84
CA GLU A 207 16.14 -19.54 2.13
C GLU A 207 15.37 -18.83 3.25
N GLY A 208 14.93 -19.58 4.25
CA GLY A 208 14.09 -19.05 5.31
C GLY A 208 13.52 -20.12 6.22
N GLY A 209 12.70 -19.66 7.17
CA GLY A 209 12.04 -20.48 8.18
C GLY A 209 10.57 -20.10 8.34
N TRP A 210 9.84 -20.93 9.08
CA TRP A 210 8.48 -20.65 9.51
C TRP A 210 8.51 -20.21 10.96
N GLU A 211 8.00 -19.01 11.24
CA GLU A 211 8.02 -18.39 12.56
C GLU A 211 6.61 -17.96 12.97
N ASP A 212 6.35 -17.99 14.28
CA ASP A 212 5.17 -17.40 14.88
C ASP A 212 5.41 -15.94 15.30
N GLU A 213 4.39 -15.29 15.85
CA GLU A 213 4.44 -13.88 16.30
C GLU A 213 5.47 -13.64 17.42
N GLU A 214 5.92 -14.69 18.11
CA GLU A 214 6.95 -14.63 19.15
C GLU A 214 8.37 -14.88 18.58
N GLU A 215 8.52 -14.89 17.24
CA GLU A 215 9.76 -15.21 16.52
C GLU A 215 10.30 -16.62 16.85
N THR A 216 9.41 -17.57 17.16
CA THR A 216 9.77 -18.97 17.48
C THR A 216 9.52 -19.88 16.29
N GLU A 217 10.37 -20.91 16.12
CA GLU A 217 10.20 -21.89 15.03
C GLU A 217 8.85 -22.62 15.14
N CYS A 218 8.12 -22.60 14.03
CA CYS A 218 6.80 -23.20 13.95
C CYS A 218 6.82 -24.73 14.01
N PRO A 219 5.95 -25.35 14.82
CA PRO A 219 5.70 -26.79 14.75
C PRO A 219 5.26 -27.20 13.33
N ARG A 220 5.72 -28.37 12.89
CA ARG A 220 5.34 -28.95 11.60
C ARG A 220 4.37 -30.10 11.77
N LYS A 221 3.33 -30.11 10.93
CA LYS A 221 2.44 -31.26 10.77
C LYS A 221 3.17 -32.44 10.15
N ARG A 222 2.55 -33.62 10.23
CA ARG A 222 3.04 -34.86 9.58
C ARG A 222 3.23 -34.73 8.07
N ASP A 223 2.50 -33.83 7.41
CA ASP A 223 2.62 -33.59 5.96
C ASP A 223 3.64 -32.50 5.59
N GLY A 224 4.39 -32.01 6.57
CA GLY A 224 5.44 -30.99 6.39
C GLY A 224 4.92 -29.55 6.38
N THR A 225 3.61 -29.31 6.52
CA THR A 225 3.06 -27.96 6.60
C THR A 225 3.27 -27.33 7.98
N PRO A 226 3.47 -26.01 8.09
CA PRO A 226 3.50 -25.32 9.38
C PRO A 226 2.13 -25.34 10.06
N GLU A 227 2.12 -25.47 11.39
CA GLU A 227 0.91 -25.41 12.23
C GLU A 227 0.59 -23.98 12.67
N GLY A 228 -0.68 -23.69 12.97
CA GLY A 228 -1.07 -22.41 13.58
C GLY A 228 -0.93 -21.18 12.66
N ASN A 229 -0.68 -20.02 13.27
CA ASN A 229 -0.60 -18.72 12.61
C ASN A 229 0.84 -18.37 12.19
N CYS A 230 1.49 -19.30 11.49
CA CYS A 230 2.87 -19.11 11.06
C CYS A 230 2.99 -18.29 9.79
N TYR A 231 4.02 -17.45 9.74
CA TYR A 231 4.46 -16.75 8.56
C TYR A 231 5.86 -17.22 8.16
N PHE A 232 6.21 -17.00 6.88
CA PHE A 232 7.52 -17.36 6.37
C PHE A 232 8.46 -16.16 6.49
N THR A 233 9.58 -16.35 7.17
CA THR A 233 10.66 -15.36 7.27
C THR A 233 11.81 -15.79 6.36
N ALA A 234 12.10 -14.98 5.35
CA ALA A 234 13.22 -15.22 4.46
C ALA A 234 14.52 -14.62 5.05
N THR A 235 15.62 -15.37 4.97
CA THR A 235 16.95 -14.90 5.38
C THR A 235 17.55 -13.95 4.35
N ASN A 236 17.30 -14.20 3.06
CA ASN A 236 17.70 -13.37 1.94
C ASN A 236 16.52 -13.14 1.00
N CYS A 237 16.26 -11.89 0.69
CA CYS A 237 15.08 -11.48 -0.07
C CYS A 237 15.40 -10.73 -1.36
N SER A 238 16.66 -10.77 -1.81
CA SER A 238 17.15 -10.05 -3.01
C SER A 238 16.42 -10.40 -4.32
N SER A 239 15.70 -11.51 -4.35
CA SER A 239 15.01 -12.03 -5.54
C SER A 239 13.50 -12.20 -5.34
N VAL A 240 12.99 -11.89 -4.15
CA VAL A 240 11.55 -11.98 -3.83
C VAL A 240 10.84 -10.75 -4.37
N SER A 241 9.56 -10.85 -4.73
CA SER A 241 8.83 -9.65 -5.13
C SER A 241 8.67 -8.65 -3.98
N LEU A 242 8.72 -7.35 -4.30
CA LEU A 242 8.23 -6.28 -3.43
C LEU A 242 6.80 -6.57 -2.94
N MET A 243 5.94 -7.13 -3.79
CA MET A 243 4.57 -7.43 -3.40
C MET A 243 4.41 -8.67 -2.53
N SER A 244 5.50 -9.39 -2.22
CA SER A 244 5.48 -10.58 -1.37
C SER A 244 6.10 -10.34 0.00
N LEU A 245 7.35 -9.89 0.10
CA LEU A 245 8.05 -9.76 1.39
C LEU A 245 8.61 -8.34 1.58
N TYR A 246 7.73 -7.34 1.53
CA TYR A 246 8.09 -5.92 1.69
C TYR A 246 8.72 -5.59 3.06
N SER A 247 8.44 -6.40 4.09
CA SER A 247 8.98 -6.24 5.45
C SER A 247 10.33 -6.92 5.68
N CYS A 248 10.91 -7.55 4.65
CA CYS A 248 12.16 -8.28 4.82
C CYS A 248 13.35 -7.39 5.22
N ARG A 249 14.15 -7.86 6.18
CA ARG A 249 15.24 -7.10 6.81
C ARG A 249 16.54 -7.04 6.00
N SER A 250 16.78 -8.01 5.10
CA SER A 250 18.03 -8.10 4.31
C SER A 250 18.05 -7.23 3.05
N GLN A 251 17.12 -6.27 2.93
CA GLN A 251 16.81 -5.57 1.67
C GLN A 251 17.68 -4.34 1.44
N PRO A 252 18.36 -4.25 0.28
CA PRO A 252 18.53 -2.95 -0.33
C PRO A 252 17.36 -2.60 -1.25
N GLU A 253 16.86 -3.52 -2.09
CA GLU A 253 16.18 -3.06 -3.32
C GLU A 253 15.29 -4.12 -4.03
N LEU A 254 14.04 -4.31 -3.55
CA LEU A 254 13.05 -5.21 -4.16
C LEU A 254 12.48 -4.70 -5.50
N GLU A 255 12.30 -5.62 -6.45
CA GLU A 255 11.56 -5.39 -7.70
C GLU A 255 10.19 -6.10 -7.70
N PHE A 256 9.31 -5.69 -8.60
CA PHE A 256 8.06 -6.43 -8.84
C PHE A 256 8.34 -7.68 -9.68
N CYS A 257 7.55 -8.73 -9.44
CA CYS A 257 7.54 -9.86 -10.36
C CYS A 257 7.02 -9.42 -11.72
N ASP A 258 7.72 -9.84 -12.77
CA ASP A 258 7.34 -9.73 -14.18
C ASP A 258 6.87 -11.07 -14.74
N GLU A 259 6.50 -11.13 -16.01
CA GLU A 259 6.00 -12.35 -16.66
C GLU A 259 6.90 -13.57 -16.49
N GLU A 260 8.21 -13.35 -16.49
CA GLU A 260 9.21 -14.41 -16.41
C GLU A 260 9.36 -14.94 -14.98
N THR A 261 9.31 -14.03 -14.01
CA THR A 261 9.49 -14.31 -12.58
C THR A 261 8.19 -14.61 -11.83
N HIS A 262 7.03 -14.36 -12.46
CA HIS A 262 5.73 -14.47 -11.81
C HIS A 262 5.34 -15.90 -11.44
N ASN A 263 4.90 -16.07 -10.19
CA ASN A 263 4.42 -17.34 -9.69
C ASN A 263 2.90 -17.48 -9.85
N TYR A 264 2.46 -17.93 -11.02
CA TYR A 264 1.04 -18.15 -11.33
C TYR A 264 0.36 -19.28 -10.53
N GLU A 265 1.14 -20.15 -9.87
CA GLU A 265 0.59 -21.26 -9.08
C GLU A 265 0.15 -20.81 -7.67
N ALA A 266 0.83 -19.82 -7.10
CA ALA A 266 0.60 -19.40 -5.73
C ALA A 266 -0.83 -18.86 -5.52
N PRO A 267 -1.50 -19.21 -4.41
CA PRO A 267 -2.85 -18.75 -4.10
C PRO A 267 -2.85 -17.31 -3.53
N THR A 268 -2.29 -16.35 -4.28
CA THR A 268 -2.21 -14.94 -3.87
C THR A 268 -3.47 -14.17 -4.26
N LYS A 269 -3.69 -13.01 -3.61
CA LYS A 269 -4.77 -12.09 -3.97
C LYS A 269 -4.58 -11.55 -5.40
N GLN A 270 -3.34 -11.23 -5.78
CA GLN A 270 -2.97 -10.84 -7.14
C GLN A 270 -3.38 -11.89 -8.18
N ASN A 271 -3.03 -13.17 -7.99
CA ASN A 271 -3.40 -14.23 -8.94
C ASN A 271 -4.91 -14.43 -9.02
N ARG A 272 -5.60 -14.31 -7.89
CA ARG A 272 -7.05 -14.52 -7.84
C ARG A 272 -7.82 -13.40 -8.54
N ILE A 273 -7.37 -12.15 -8.42
CA ILE A 273 -8.11 -10.98 -8.92
C ILE A 273 -7.59 -10.52 -10.29
N CYS A 274 -6.27 -10.37 -10.43
CA CYS A 274 -5.63 -9.87 -11.64
C CYS A 274 -5.31 -10.96 -12.66
N LYS A 275 -4.87 -12.14 -12.21
CA LYS A 275 -4.34 -13.22 -13.06
C LYS A 275 -3.12 -12.81 -13.90
N LEU A 276 -2.49 -11.71 -13.54
CA LEU A 276 -1.34 -11.09 -14.18
C LEU A 276 -0.31 -10.77 -13.10
N SER A 277 0.95 -10.69 -13.49
CA SER A 277 2.00 -10.19 -12.60
C SER A 277 1.76 -8.72 -12.25
N VAL A 278 2.35 -8.27 -11.15
CA VAL A 278 2.30 -6.85 -10.78
C VAL A 278 2.90 -5.96 -11.87
N TRP A 279 4.02 -6.40 -12.48
CA TRP A 279 4.64 -5.69 -13.60
C TRP A 279 3.71 -5.53 -14.80
N GLN A 280 2.97 -6.58 -15.18
CA GLN A 280 2.02 -6.54 -16.29
C GLN A 280 0.89 -5.54 -16.07
N VAL A 281 0.34 -5.52 -14.85
CA VAL A 281 -0.71 -4.55 -14.49
C VAL A 281 -0.17 -3.13 -14.53
N MET A 282 1.04 -2.93 -14.00
CA MET A 282 1.74 -1.64 -14.06
C MET A 282 2.00 -1.20 -15.51
N GLU A 283 2.55 -2.05 -16.37
CA GLU A 283 2.83 -1.71 -17.78
C GLU A 283 1.57 -1.34 -18.56
N GLY A 284 0.47 -2.04 -18.31
CA GLY A 284 -0.83 -1.75 -18.91
C GLY A 284 -1.53 -0.51 -18.33
N HIS A 285 -1.04 0.05 -17.22
CA HIS A 285 -1.64 1.21 -16.58
C HIS A 285 -1.42 2.49 -17.40
N ARG A 286 -2.37 3.43 -17.34
CA ARG A 286 -2.32 4.70 -18.11
C ARG A 286 -1.04 5.51 -17.90
N ASP A 287 -0.44 5.38 -16.73
CA ASP A 287 0.81 6.07 -16.38
C ASP A 287 2.00 5.56 -17.24
N PHE A 288 1.94 4.33 -17.75
CA PHE A 288 3.06 3.68 -18.43
C PHE A 288 2.76 3.28 -19.87
N ALA A 289 1.49 3.06 -20.22
CA ALA A 289 1.06 2.54 -21.52
C ALA A 289 1.41 3.47 -22.71
N SER A 290 1.64 4.76 -22.46
CA SER A 290 2.06 5.74 -23.48
C SER A 290 3.53 6.16 -23.37
N GLY A 291 4.33 5.41 -22.60
CA GLY A 291 5.63 5.86 -22.10
C GLY A 291 5.49 6.54 -20.75
N ALA A 292 6.58 6.56 -19.98
CA ALA A 292 6.68 7.23 -18.68
C ALA A 292 7.58 8.46 -18.80
#